data_AF-A0A6A5YER6-F1
#
_entry.id   AF-A0A6A5YER6-F1
#
_cell.length_a   1.000
_cell.length_b   1.000
_cell.length_c   1.000
_cell.angle_alpha   90.00
_cell.angle_beta   90.00
_cell.angle_gamma   90.00
#
_symmetry.space_group_name_H-M   'P 1'
#
loop_
_entity.id
_entity.type
_entity.pdbx_description
1 polymer ?
#
loop_
_entity_poly.entity_id
_entity_poly.type
_entity_poly.pdbx_seq_one_letter_code
_entity_poly.pdbx_strand_id
1 'polypeptide(L)'
;MASSWRLWCLTLLLPYLITVKLLRYNRRDCLQKQFGYHDRASLGRMTLAEAHAIQTTLGEVEFPKIFSTSIFFALFKTYGIPSISSLLVSTGQLSSDATASKRAADTGIIITEVVLNKPSSPRAINGIARMNYLHDRYRKAGKISDEDMLYTLALFALEPIRWTNRYEWRTLTDMERCAMGMYWKDLGDAMEIPYTALKSGKDGWRDGLQWLDELEEWSDAYEEQYMVPAEANNQLANATLNLALFPLPRWIRGVILSFALVLLDKRLRFAMMLDDPPLICERIMHLVFNIRKYLLRHIALPRPYGMRQRWFTETPDPQTGLHHPMRYIAHPWYMKPSFKARWGLGAWVRWLSRKPLPGDEGKKYHPEGYAIREMGPEGLKDKGYEEMEKTIERLSRTKDRLSCPFAAHQSPSG
;
A
#
# COMPACT_ATOMS: atom_id res chain seq x y z
N MET A 1 30.48 23.95 41.45
CA MET A 1 30.88 23.87 40.02
C MET A 1 29.85 23.04 39.29
N ALA A 2 28.91 23.67 38.58
CA ALA A 2 28.02 22.93 37.67
C ALA A 2 28.91 22.34 36.56
N SER A 3 28.97 21.02 36.47
CA SER A 3 29.88 20.27 35.62
C SER A 3 29.72 20.70 34.14
N SER A 4 30.83 21.11 33.52
CA SER A 4 30.93 21.66 32.15
C SER A 4 30.12 20.88 31.09
N TRP A 5 29.97 19.56 31.23
CA TRP A 5 29.16 18.75 30.31
C TRP A 5 27.67 19.13 30.28
N ARG A 6 27.10 19.64 31.38
CA ARG A 6 25.69 20.09 31.42
C ARG A 6 25.46 21.32 30.54
N LEU A 7 26.44 22.23 30.51
CA LEU A 7 26.42 23.41 29.63
C LEU A 7 26.52 22.97 28.16
N TRP A 8 27.42 22.03 27.83
CA TRP A 8 27.53 21.47 26.47
C TRP A 8 26.27 20.72 26.01
N CYS A 9 25.64 19.96 26.90
CA CYS A 9 24.37 19.30 26.61
C CYS A 9 23.28 20.32 26.30
N LEU A 10 23.18 21.41 27.08
CA LEU A 10 22.18 22.45 26.84
C LEU A 10 22.45 23.25 25.56
N THR A 11 23.72 23.58 25.26
CA THR A 11 24.08 24.36 24.06
C THR A 11 23.91 23.60 22.75
N LEU A 12 23.94 22.25 22.77
CA LEU A 12 23.72 21.44 21.57
C LEU A 12 22.30 20.89 21.47
N LEU A 13 21.69 20.48 22.59
CA LEU A 13 20.37 19.86 22.60
C LEU A 13 19.26 20.87 22.28
N LEU A 14 19.30 22.07 22.87
CA LEU A 14 18.24 23.07 22.64
C LEU A 14 18.17 23.50 21.16
N PRO A 15 19.28 23.89 20.50
CA PRO A 15 19.24 24.20 19.07
C PRO A 15 18.78 23.01 18.23
N TYR A 16 19.25 21.80 18.53
CA TYR A 16 18.82 20.59 17.83
C TYR A 16 17.30 20.38 17.90
N LEU A 17 16.71 20.46 19.09
CA LEU A 17 15.27 20.29 19.27
C LEU A 17 14.46 21.40 18.58
N ILE A 18 14.97 22.63 18.55
CA ILE A 18 14.38 23.74 17.78
C ILE A 18 14.43 23.41 16.28
N THR A 19 15.59 22.98 15.76
CA THR A 19 15.74 22.56 14.35
C THR A 19 14.78 21.43 14.00
N VAL A 20 14.65 20.41 14.86
CA VAL A 20 13.69 19.32 14.68
C VAL A 20 12.28 19.87 14.58
N LYS A 21 11.87 20.75 15.51
CA LYS A 21 10.51 21.33 15.53
C LYS A 21 10.21 22.15 14.27
N LEU A 22 11.17 22.98 13.82
CA LEU A 22 11.02 23.81 12.62
C LEU A 22 10.94 22.96 11.35
N LEU A 23 11.80 21.95 11.20
CA LEU A 23 11.86 21.14 9.99
C LEU A 23 10.75 20.07 9.94
N ARG A 24 10.24 19.62 11.09
CA ARG A 24 9.29 18.49 11.17
C ARG A 24 7.99 18.75 10.40
N TYR A 25 7.43 19.95 10.50
CA TYR A 25 6.19 20.33 9.81
C TYR A 25 6.44 21.04 8.47
N ASN A 26 7.67 21.47 8.21
CA ASN A 26 8.02 22.25 7.02
C ASN A 26 7.58 21.57 5.71
N ARG A 27 7.73 20.25 5.58
CA ARG A 27 7.29 19.53 4.37
C ARG A 27 5.80 19.67 4.11
N ARG A 28 4.97 19.42 5.15
CA ARG A 28 3.51 19.56 5.06
C ARG A 28 3.15 20.99 4.66
N ASP A 29 3.76 21.97 5.32
CA ASP A 29 3.47 23.39 5.10
C ASP A 29 3.92 23.85 3.71
N CYS A 30 5.07 23.37 3.23
CA CYS A 30 5.55 23.62 1.87
C CYS A 30 4.62 23.00 0.82
N LEU A 31 4.16 21.76 0.99
CA LEU A 31 3.21 21.13 0.07
C LEU A 31 1.90 21.90 0.01
N GLN A 32 1.38 22.31 1.16
CA GLN A 32 0.14 23.08 1.23
C GLN A 32 0.27 24.45 0.54
N LYS A 33 1.40 25.14 0.74
CA LYS A 33 1.70 26.41 0.05
C LYS A 33 1.93 26.22 -1.45
N GLN A 34 2.61 25.15 -1.85
CA GLN A 34 2.95 24.87 -3.24
C GLN A 34 1.69 24.65 -4.09
N PHE A 35 0.71 23.90 -3.58
CA PHE A 35 -0.50 23.58 -4.33
C PHE A 35 -1.67 24.55 -4.05
N GLY A 36 -1.62 25.32 -2.97
CA GLY A 36 -2.61 26.37 -2.67
C GLY A 36 -3.99 25.80 -2.28
N TYR A 37 -3.99 24.68 -1.54
CA TYR A 37 -5.20 24.06 -0.99
C TYR A 37 -5.36 24.43 0.49
N HIS A 38 -6.00 25.57 0.75
CA HIS A 38 -6.12 26.14 2.10
C HIS A 38 -7.49 25.92 2.74
N ASP A 39 -8.52 25.70 1.93
CA ASP A 39 -9.90 25.56 2.37
C ASP A 39 -10.62 24.44 1.61
N ARG A 40 -11.84 24.09 2.07
CA ARG A 40 -12.66 23.03 1.50
C ARG A 40 -13.00 23.29 0.03
N ALA A 41 -13.30 24.52 -0.35
CA ALA A 41 -13.70 24.87 -1.71
C ALA A 41 -12.55 24.66 -2.70
N SER A 42 -11.33 24.97 -2.29
CA SER A 42 -10.13 24.79 -3.09
C SER A 42 -9.81 23.32 -3.41
N LEU A 43 -10.34 22.35 -2.64
CA LEU A 43 -10.07 20.93 -2.86
C LEU A 43 -10.73 20.37 -4.13
N GLY A 44 -11.87 20.94 -4.54
CA GLY A 44 -12.61 20.50 -5.72
C GLY A 44 -11.94 20.76 -7.06
N ARG A 45 -10.79 21.47 -7.08
CA ARG A 45 -9.98 21.72 -8.29
C ARG A 45 -8.69 20.88 -8.33
N MET A 46 -8.51 19.94 -7.38
CA MET A 46 -7.31 19.11 -7.31
C MET A 46 -7.17 18.20 -8.52
N THR A 47 -6.05 18.31 -9.23
CA THR A 47 -5.76 17.46 -10.39
C THR A 47 -5.18 16.12 -9.97
N LEU A 48 -5.29 15.12 -10.84
CA LEU A 48 -4.70 13.79 -10.60
C LEU A 48 -3.17 13.86 -10.43
N ALA A 49 -2.50 14.75 -11.15
CA ALA A 49 -1.04 14.92 -11.05
C ALA A 49 -0.62 15.46 -9.68
N GLU A 50 -1.36 16.42 -9.12
CA GLU A 50 -1.11 16.95 -7.78
C GLU A 50 -1.45 15.94 -6.69
N ALA A 51 -2.58 15.24 -6.84
CA ALA A 51 -2.98 14.16 -5.94
C ALA A 51 -1.91 13.07 -5.88
N HIS A 52 -1.37 12.65 -7.04
CA HIS A 52 -0.26 11.70 -7.12
C HIS A 52 1.02 12.23 -6.45
N ALA A 53 1.38 13.49 -6.68
CA ALA A 53 2.57 14.10 -6.07
C ALA A 53 2.47 14.16 -4.53
N ILE A 54 1.29 14.49 -4.01
CA ILE A 54 1.01 14.50 -2.57
C ILE A 54 1.09 13.08 -2.01
N GLN A 55 0.35 12.13 -2.60
CA GLN A 55 0.33 10.73 -2.16
C GLN A 55 1.72 10.09 -2.19
N THR A 56 2.50 10.27 -3.26
CA THR A 56 3.86 9.74 -3.36
C THR A 56 4.80 10.37 -2.35
N THR A 57 4.66 11.67 -2.07
CA THR A 57 5.44 12.31 -1.01
C THR A 57 5.13 11.70 0.36
N LEU A 58 3.86 11.36 0.63
CA LEU A 58 3.48 10.65 1.85
C LEU A 58 4.07 9.23 1.88
N GLY A 59 3.90 8.47 0.80
CA GLY A 59 4.29 7.05 0.71
C GLY A 59 5.78 6.78 0.53
N GLU A 60 6.57 7.71 -0.01
CA GLU A 60 8.02 7.54 -0.22
C GLU A 60 8.85 8.27 0.85
N VAL A 61 8.37 9.40 1.37
CA VAL A 61 9.19 10.31 2.19
C VAL A 61 8.64 10.51 3.59
N GLU A 62 7.37 10.85 3.76
CA GLU A 62 6.82 11.22 5.07
C GLU A 62 6.58 9.98 5.95
N PHE A 63 5.76 9.04 5.47
CA PHE A 63 5.27 7.87 6.20
C PHE A 63 5.53 6.53 5.50
N PRO A 64 6.68 6.30 4.85
CA PRO A 64 6.86 5.19 3.91
C PRO A 64 6.71 3.80 4.52
N LYS A 65 7.00 3.65 5.83
CA LYS A 65 6.83 2.37 6.51
C LYS A 65 5.36 2.08 6.77
N ILE A 66 4.67 3.02 7.40
CA ILE A 66 3.26 2.86 7.74
C ILE A 66 2.39 2.74 6.49
N PHE A 67 2.62 3.55 5.44
CA PHE A 67 1.92 3.41 4.15
C PHE A 67 2.14 2.03 3.54
N SER A 68 3.38 1.54 3.48
CA SER A 68 3.62 0.22 2.89
C SER A 68 3.02 -0.92 3.72
N THR A 69 3.09 -0.83 5.04
CA THR A 69 2.53 -1.85 5.92
C THR A 69 1.01 -1.85 5.85
N SER A 70 0.36 -0.68 5.84
CA SER A 70 -1.10 -0.59 5.74
C SER A 70 -1.62 -1.18 4.43
N ILE A 71 -0.90 -1.03 3.32
CA ILE A 71 -1.28 -1.66 2.04
C ILE A 71 -1.19 -3.20 2.11
N PHE A 72 -0.16 -3.76 2.76
CA PHE A 72 -0.13 -5.21 3.00
C PHE A 72 -1.28 -5.68 3.89
N PHE A 73 -1.66 -4.89 4.90
CA PHE A 73 -2.80 -5.20 5.76
C PHE A 73 -4.14 -5.02 5.05
N ALA A 74 -4.28 -4.06 4.14
CA ALA A 74 -5.46 -3.89 3.29
C ALA A 74 -5.72 -5.17 2.47
N LEU A 75 -4.68 -5.71 1.82
CA LEU A 75 -4.76 -7.01 1.13
C LEU A 75 -5.17 -8.13 2.08
N PHE A 76 -4.60 -8.17 3.28
CA PHE A 76 -4.92 -9.18 4.27
C PHE A 76 -6.38 -9.08 4.76
N LYS A 77 -6.90 -7.87 4.92
CA LYS A 77 -8.27 -7.61 5.41
C LYS A 77 -9.34 -8.13 4.44
N THR A 78 -9.06 -8.14 3.13
CA THR A 78 -9.96 -8.79 2.15
C THR A 78 -10.19 -10.28 2.43
N TYR A 79 -9.26 -10.96 3.10
CA TYR A 79 -9.40 -12.40 3.40
C TYR A 79 -10.42 -12.66 4.51
N GLY A 80 -10.92 -11.61 5.19
CA GLY A 80 -12.04 -11.70 6.12
C GLY A 80 -13.41 -11.76 5.45
N ILE A 81 -13.49 -11.61 4.11
CA ILE A 81 -14.75 -11.66 3.36
C ILE A 81 -14.88 -13.03 2.66
N PRO A 82 -15.91 -13.85 2.99
CA PRO A 82 -16.03 -15.20 2.46
C PRO A 82 -16.10 -15.33 0.93
N SER A 83 -16.73 -14.38 0.22
CA SER A 83 -16.78 -14.36 -1.25
C SER A 83 -15.37 -14.27 -1.85
N ILE A 84 -14.57 -13.35 -1.33
CA ILE A 84 -13.19 -13.11 -1.76
C ILE A 84 -12.28 -14.28 -1.36
N SER A 85 -12.33 -14.70 -0.09
CA SER A 85 -11.43 -15.74 0.42
C SER A 85 -11.66 -17.10 -0.26
N SER A 86 -12.92 -17.48 -0.47
CA SER A 86 -13.27 -18.74 -1.16
C SER A 86 -12.76 -18.76 -2.59
N LEU A 87 -12.89 -17.63 -3.31
CA LEU A 87 -12.31 -17.50 -4.64
C LEU A 87 -10.79 -17.67 -4.60
N LEU A 88 -10.10 -16.97 -3.69
CA LEU A 88 -8.64 -17.02 -3.58
C LEU A 88 -8.12 -18.43 -3.25
N VAL A 89 -8.79 -19.15 -2.34
CA VAL A 89 -8.50 -20.58 -2.07
C VAL A 89 -8.65 -21.40 -3.35
N SER A 90 -9.76 -21.23 -4.08
CA SER A 90 -10.04 -22.00 -5.30
C SER A 90 -9.02 -21.78 -6.42
N THR A 91 -8.31 -20.64 -6.45
CA THR A 91 -7.27 -20.39 -7.46
C THR A 91 -6.02 -21.26 -7.30
N GLY A 92 -5.83 -21.90 -6.14
CA GLY A 92 -4.64 -22.68 -5.80
C GLY A 92 -3.35 -21.85 -5.68
N GLN A 93 -3.38 -20.54 -5.91
CA GLN A 93 -2.18 -19.69 -5.89
C GLN A 93 -1.62 -19.51 -4.47
N LEU A 94 -2.38 -19.87 -3.44
CA LEU A 94 -1.98 -19.82 -2.03
C LEU A 94 -1.77 -21.22 -1.42
N SER A 95 -1.71 -22.27 -2.26
CA SER A 95 -1.62 -23.67 -1.81
C SER A 95 -0.24 -24.10 -1.30
N SER A 96 0.83 -23.39 -1.66
CA SER A 96 2.21 -23.67 -1.24
C SER A 96 3.00 -22.40 -0.94
N ASP A 97 4.06 -22.50 -0.13
CA ASP A 97 4.95 -21.38 0.18
C ASP A 97 5.51 -20.69 -1.07
N ALA A 98 5.88 -21.46 -2.09
CA ALA A 98 6.45 -20.95 -3.33
C ALA A 98 5.42 -20.18 -4.16
N THR A 99 4.23 -20.75 -4.38
CA THR A 99 3.16 -20.10 -5.14
C THR A 99 2.61 -18.89 -4.39
N ALA A 100 2.43 -18.99 -3.06
CA ALA A 100 1.94 -17.89 -2.24
C ALA A 100 2.94 -16.72 -2.24
N SER A 101 4.23 -17.03 -2.13
CA SER A 101 5.29 -16.03 -2.22
C SER A 101 5.37 -15.37 -3.59
N LYS A 102 5.16 -16.11 -4.68
CA LYS A 102 5.15 -15.54 -6.03
C LYS A 102 3.95 -14.63 -6.20
N ARG A 103 2.74 -15.09 -5.84
CA ARG A 103 1.52 -14.28 -5.87
C ARG A 103 1.68 -12.97 -5.09
N ALA A 104 2.23 -13.04 -3.87
CA ALA A 104 2.48 -11.86 -3.06
C ALA A 104 3.47 -10.89 -3.72
N ALA A 105 4.51 -11.40 -4.38
CA ALA A 105 5.46 -10.59 -5.14
C ALA A 105 4.80 -9.92 -6.35
N ASP A 106 4.07 -10.70 -7.17
CA ASP A 106 3.37 -10.20 -8.36
C ASP A 106 2.35 -9.11 -8.01
N THR A 107 1.48 -9.38 -7.03
CA THR A 107 0.50 -8.40 -6.53
C THR A 107 1.19 -7.14 -6.01
N GLY A 108 2.25 -7.30 -5.20
CA GLY A 108 3.02 -6.18 -4.67
C GLY A 108 3.65 -5.31 -5.76
N ILE A 109 4.20 -5.92 -6.82
CA ILE A 109 4.80 -5.17 -7.92
C ILE A 109 3.73 -4.46 -8.74
N ILE A 110 2.65 -5.14 -9.15
CA ILE A 110 1.56 -4.51 -9.93
C ILE A 110 1.03 -3.28 -9.20
N ILE A 111 0.66 -3.40 -7.92
CA ILE A 111 0.11 -2.29 -7.15
C ILE A 111 1.12 -1.15 -7.03
N THR A 112 2.39 -1.47 -6.72
CA THR A 112 3.42 -0.44 -6.56
C THR A 112 3.70 0.30 -7.87
N GLU A 113 3.67 -0.41 -9.00
CA GLU A 113 3.83 0.16 -10.34
C GLU A 113 2.70 1.13 -10.68
N VAL A 114 1.45 0.77 -10.34
CA VAL A 114 0.28 1.63 -10.53
C VAL A 114 0.36 2.88 -9.64
N VAL A 115 0.69 2.69 -8.36
CA VAL A 115 0.59 3.72 -7.30
C VAL A 115 1.73 4.74 -7.35
N LEU A 116 2.96 4.30 -7.60
CA LEU A 116 4.14 5.17 -7.45
C LEU A 116 4.60 5.82 -8.76
N ASN A 117 4.29 5.26 -9.92
CA ASN A 117 4.61 5.92 -11.17
C ASN A 117 3.56 6.97 -11.52
N LYS A 118 3.98 7.99 -12.29
CA LYS A 118 3.05 9.02 -12.78
C LYS A 118 1.84 8.37 -13.45
N PRO A 119 0.60 8.83 -13.20
CA PRO A 119 -0.62 8.17 -13.69
C PRO A 119 -0.70 7.99 -15.21
N SER A 120 -0.12 8.94 -15.97
CA SER A 120 -0.02 8.89 -17.43
C SER A 120 1.19 8.13 -17.96
N SER A 121 2.06 7.61 -17.09
CA SER A 121 3.24 6.89 -17.53
C SER A 121 2.87 5.51 -18.10
N PRO A 122 3.63 4.99 -19.09
CA PRO A 122 3.43 3.63 -19.58
C PRO A 122 3.48 2.57 -18.45
N ARG A 123 4.27 2.77 -17.40
CA ARG A 123 4.35 1.81 -16.28
C ARG A 123 3.04 1.72 -15.50
N ALA A 124 2.45 2.86 -15.14
CA ALA A 124 1.16 2.89 -14.45
C ALA A 124 0.04 2.33 -15.34
N ILE A 125 -0.03 2.74 -16.60
CA ILE A 125 -1.07 2.29 -17.54
C ILE A 125 -0.96 0.79 -17.83
N ASN A 126 0.24 0.25 -18.10
CA ASN A 126 0.43 -1.19 -18.29
C ASN A 126 0.08 -1.98 -17.01
N GLY A 127 0.35 -1.42 -15.82
CA GLY A 127 -0.03 -2.00 -14.54
C GLY A 127 -1.55 -2.12 -14.38
N ILE A 128 -2.27 -1.03 -14.68
CA ILE A 128 -3.74 -1.03 -14.65
C ILE A 128 -4.29 -2.01 -15.69
N ALA A 129 -3.76 -2.01 -16.92
CA ALA A 129 -4.18 -2.93 -17.97
C ALA A 129 -3.99 -4.39 -17.55
N ARG A 130 -2.85 -4.73 -16.94
CA ARG A 130 -2.61 -6.10 -16.43
C ARG A 130 -3.58 -6.45 -15.30
N MET A 131 -3.81 -5.51 -14.38
CA MET A 131 -4.73 -5.70 -13.27
C MET A 131 -6.16 -5.91 -13.75
N ASN A 132 -6.64 -5.12 -14.72
CA ASN A 132 -7.97 -5.26 -15.32
C ASN A 132 -8.09 -6.62 -16.02
N TYR A 133 -7.12 -7.00 -16.85
CA TYR A 133 -7.14 -8.32 -17.51
C TYR A 133 -7.26 -9.48 -16.50
N LEU A 134 -6.51 -9.42 -15.40
CA LEU A 134 -6.54 -10.47 -14.38
C LEU A 134 -7.88 -10.53 -13.64
N HIS A 135 -8.48 -9.38 -13.29
CA HIS A 135 -9.76 -9.32 -12.60
C HIS A 135 -10.97 -9.57 -13.50
N ASP A 136 -10.97 -9.05 -14.73
CA ASP A 136 -12.08 -9.14 -15.67
C ASP A 136 -12.47 -10.57 -15.99
N ARG A 137 -11.49 -11.48 -16.03
CA ARG A 137 -11.74 -12.91 -16.23
C ARG A 137 -12.66 -13.50 -15.15
N TYR A 138 -12.51 -13.03 -13.92
CA TYR A 138 -13.35 -13.48 -12.81
C TYR A 138 -14.64 -12.67 -12.70
N ARG A 139 -14.62 -11.36 -12.99
CA ARG A 139 -15.83 -10.50 -13.04
C ARG A 139 -16.80 -11.00 -14.12
N LYS A 140 -16.33 -11.23 -15.34
CA LYS A 140 -17.14 -11.77 -16.45
C LYS A 140 -17.68 -13.18 -16.18
N ALA A 141 -16.99 -13.94 -15.32
CA ALA A 141 -17.45 -15.25 -14.86
C ALA A 141 -18.39 -15.17 -13.64
N GLY A 142 -18.77 -13.97 -13.18
CA GLY A 142 -19.63 -13.76 -12.01
C GLY A 142 -18.99 -14.16 -10.68
N LYS A 143 -17.66 -14.29 -10.62
CA LYS A 143 -16.92 -14.75 -9.43
C LYS A 143 -16.40 -13.62 -8.55
N ILE A 144 -16.31 -12.41 -9.09
CA ILE A 144 -15.98 -11.20 -8.35
C ILE A 144 -17.15 -10.24 -8.58
N SER A 145 -17.83 -9.85 -7.50
CA SER A 145 -18.89 -8.84 -7.55
C SER A 145 -18.30 -7.43 -7.67
N ASP A 146 -19.12 -6.47 -8.09
CA ASP A 146 -18.72 -5.07 -8.13
C ASP A 146 -18.53 -4.51 -6.71
N GLU A 147 -19.31 -5.00 -5.73
CA GLU A 147 -19.16 -4.67 -4.32
C GLU A 147 -17.83 -5.21 -3.75
N ASP A 148 -17.40 -6.44 -4.09
CA ASP A 148 -16.09 -6.95 -3.68
C ASP A 148 -14.94 -6.09 -4.25
N MET A 149 -15.09 -5.61 -5.49
CA MET A 149 -14.13 -4.69 -6.12
C MET A 149 -14.11 -3.34 -5.42
N LEU A 150 -15.27 -2.76 -5.14
CA LEU A 150 -15.41 -1.48 -4.43
C LEU A 150 -14.87 -1.57 -3.00
N TYR A 151 -15.13 -2.67 -2.30
CA TYR A 151 -14.59 -2.93 -0.97
C TYR A 151 -13.07 -3.05 -0.99
N THR A 152 -12.53 -3.79 -1.95
CA THR A 152 -11.08 -3.90 -2.12
C THR A 152 -10.47 -2.52 -2.38
N LEU A 153 -11.06 -1.71 -3.28
CA LEU A 153 -10.64 -0.33 -3.55
C LEU A 153 -10.68 0.54 -2.29
N ALA A 154 -11.75 0.43 -1.49
CA ALA A 154 -11.91 1.14 -0.22
C ALA A 154 -10.76 0.88 0.74
N LEU A 155 -10.35 -0.38 0.90
CA LEU A 155 -9.23 -0.73 1.78
C LEU A 155 -7.92 -0.07 1.33
N PHE A 156 -7.65 -0.03 0.02
CA PHE A 156 -6.46 0.64 -0.50
C PHE A 156 -6.46 2.16 -0.26
N ALA A 157 -7.62 2.80 -0.36
CA ALA A 157 -7.77 4.24 -0.12
C ALA A 157 -7.71 4.60 1.37
N LEU A 158 -8.38 3.81 2.22
CA LEU A 158 -8.65 4.14 3.62
C LEU A 158 -7.58 3.66 4.58
N GLU A 159 -7.02 2.45 4.39
CA GLU A 159 -6.09 1.87 5.37
C GLU A 159 -4.80 2.70 5.55
N PRO A 160 -4.16 3.27 4.50
CA PRO A 160 -3.05 4.21 4.70
C PRO A 160 -3.39 5.40 5.59
N ILE A 161 -4.62 5.91 5.49
CA ILE A 161 -5.11 7.05 6.27
C ILE A 161 -5.34 6.62 7.72
N ARG A 162 -6.10 5.53 7.93
CA ARG A 162 -6.39 4.95 9.25
C ARG A 162 -5.11 4.61 10.01
N TRP A 163 -4.17 3.95 9.35
CA TRP A 163 -2.89 3.56 9.95
C TRP A 163 -1.99 4.75 10.24
N THR A 164 -1.96 5.76 9.37
CA THR A 164 -1.18 6.98 9.63
C THR A 164 -1.73 7.69 10.86
N ASN A 165 -3.05 7.89 10.92
CA ASN A 165 -3.69 8.51 12.08
C ASN A 165 -3.45 7.71 13.37
N ARG A 166 -3.43 6.36 13.29
CA ARG A 166 -3.25 5.49 14.44
C ARG A 166 -1.79 5.30 14.87
N TYR A 167 -0.81 5.33 13.97
CA TYR A 167 0.57 4.90 14.28
C TYR A 167 1.66 5.93 13.97
N GLU A 168 1.35 7.01 13.24
CA GLU A 168 2.32 8.07 12.95
C GLU A 168 2.23 9.27 13.89
N TRP A 169 3.27 10.10 13.81
CA TRP A 169 3.51 11.24 14.68
C TRP A 169 2.57 12.44 14.43
N ARG A 170 1.82 12.42 13.32
CA ARG A 170 0.73 13.34 12.99
C ARG A 170 -0.34 12.63 12.16
N THR A 171 -1.53 13.21 12.12
CA THR A 171 -2.60 12.82 11.19
C THR A 171 -2.38 13.43 9.80
N LEU A 172 -3.11 12.89 8.81
CA LEU A 172 -3.20 13.52 7.50
C LEU A 172 -4.06 14.78 7.54
N THR A 173 -3.71 15.78 6.73
CA THR A 173 -4.54 16.98 6.52
C THR A 173 -5.69 16.69 5.55
N ASP A 174 -6.68 17.58 5.48
CA ASP A 174 -7.78 17.44 4.52
C ASP A 174 -7.29 17.49 3.07
N MET A 175 -6.26 18.29 2.77
CA MET A 175 -5.60 18.27 1.45
C MET A 175 -4.98 16.90 1.15
N GLU A 176 -4.28 16.30 2.12
CA GLU A 176 -3.67 14.97 1.96
C GLU A 176 -4.74 13.88 1.82
N ARG A 177 -5.84 13.94 2.58
CA ARG A 177 -6.98 13.01 2.46
C ARG A 177 -7.70 13.19 1.11
N CYS A 178 -7.92 14.43 0.67
CA CYS A 178 -8.50 14.71 -0.64
C CYS A 178 -7.62 14.18 -1.76
N ALA A 179 -6.29 14.28 -1.66
CA ALA A 179 -5.36 13.71 -2.63
C ALA A 179 -5.47 12.18 -2.71
N MET A 180 -5.57 11.50 -1.56
CA MET A 180 -5.84 10.07 -1.52
C MET A 180 -7.18 9.75 -2.23
N GLY A 181 -8.26 10.46 -1.89
CA GLY A 181 -9.56 10.27 -2.51
C GLY A 181 -9.56 10.52 -4.02
N MET A 182 -8.94 11.60 -4.48
CA MET A 182 -8.77 11.94 -5.90
C MET A 182 -8.06 10.82 -6.67
N TYR A 183 -6.93 10.34 -6.14
CA TYR A 183 -6.10 9.34 -6.79
C TYR A 183 -6.81 7.97 -6.84
N TRP A 184 -7.39 7.52 -5.73
CA TRP A 184 -8.02 6.20 -5.68
C TRP A 184 -9.36 6.15 -6.42
N LYS A 185 -10.09 7.28 -6.49
CA LYS A 185 -11.27 7.40 -7.35
C LYS A 185 -10.90 7.28 -8.83
N ASP A 186 -9.84 7.97 -9.29
CA ASP A 186 -9.32 7.80 -10.66
C ASP A 186 -8.93 6.36 -10.95
N LEU A 187 -8.26 5.69 -10.00
CA LEU A 187 -7.89 4.30 -10.18
C LEU A 187 -9.12 3.39 -10.28
N GLY A 188 -10.15 3.61 -9.46
CA GLY A 188 -11.40 2.85 -9.57
C GLY A 188 -12.15 3.12 -10.88
N ASP A 189 -12.14 4.35 -11.41
CA ASP A 189 -12.65 4.66 -12.76
C ASP A 189 -11.86 3.90 -13.83
N ALA A 190 -10.52 3.89 -13.71
CA ALA A 190 -9.63 3.20 -14.64
C ALA A 190 -9.84 1.68 -14.60
N MET A 191 -10.27 1.14 -13.46
CA MET A 191 -10.64 -0.26 -13.25
C MET A 191 -12.12 -0.57 -13.58
N GLU A 192 -12.89 0.44 -13.99
CA GLU A 192 -14.31 0.30 -14.34
C GLU A 192 -15.12 -0.30 -13.17
N ILE A 193 -14.86 0.19 -11.96
CA ILE A 193 -15.60 -0.15 -10.74
C ILE A 193 -16.79 0.81 -10.62
N PRO A 194 -18.04 0.31 -10.60
CA PRO A 194 -19.19 1.17 -10.43
C PRO A 194 -19.29 1.67 -9.00
N TYR A 195 -19.74 2.92 -8.85
CA TYR A 195 -19.93 3.56 -7.55
C TYR A 195 -21.41 3.71 -7.16
N THR A 196 -22.31 2.96 -7.80
CA THR A 196 -23.77 3.03 -7.58
C THR A 196 -24.17 2.71 -6.14
N ALA A 197 -23.34 2.02 -5.39
CA ALA A 197 -23.55 1.72 -3.97
C ALA A 197 -23.25 2.92 -3.04
N LEU A 198 -22.54 3.94 -3.53
CA LEU A 198 -22.25 5.16 -2.79
C LEU A 198 -23.37 6.19 -2.96
N LYS A 199 -23.61 7.00 -1.93
CA LYS A 199 -24.74 7.95 -1.87
C LYS A 199 -24.77 8.91 -3.06
N SER A 200 -23.62 9.49 -3.40
CA SER A 200 -23.46 10.40 -4.53
C SER A 200 -22.96 9.70 -5.81
N GLY A 201 -23.04 8.36 -5.88
CA GLY A 201 -22.58 7.60 -7.04
C GLY A 201 -23.27 7.95 -8.37
N LYS A 202 -24.50 8.49 -8.32
CA LYS A 202 -25.25 8.96 -9.49
C LYS A 202 -24.97 10.41 -9.84
N ASP A 203 -24.88 11.27 -8.83
CA ASP A 203 -24.81 12.73 -9.00
C ASP A 203 -23.38 13.28 -9.06
N GLY A 204 -22.40 12.45 -8.68
CA GLY A 204 -20.99 12.83 -8.53
C GLY A 204 -20.68 13.48 -7.19
N TRP A 205 -19.39 13.64 -6.90
CA TRP A 205 -18.90 14.27 -5.66
C TRP A 205 -18.30 15.64 -5.96
N ARG A 206 -18.27 16.52 -4.94
CA ARG A 206 -17.61 17.83 -5.06
C ARG A 206 -16.08 17.74 -5.11
N ASP A 207 -15.51 16.76 -4.43
CA ASP A 207 -14.07 16.57 -4.30
C ASP A 207 -13.75 15.15 -3.80
N GLY A 208 -12.45 14.83 -3.80
CA GLY A 208 -11.97 13.50 -3.40
C GLY A 208 -12.22 13.19 -1.93
N LEU A 209 -12.35 14.20 -1.07
CA LEU A 209 -12.61 13.98 0.35
C LEU A 209 -14.06 13.56 0.60
N GLN A 210 -15.04 14.13 -0.12
CA GLN A 210 -16.42 13.67 -0.03
C GLN A 210 -16.55 12.22 -0.51
N TRP A 211 -15.92 11.87 -1.63
CA TRP A 211 -15.88 10.49 -2.12
C TRP A 211 -15.28 9.54 -1.08
N LEU A 212 -14.18 9.95 -0.43
CA LEU A 212 -13.51 9.16 0.60
C LEU A 212 -14.39 8.97 1.85
N ASP A 213 -15.08 10.00 2.31
CA ASP A 213 -15.97 9.93 3.48
C ASP A 213 -17.17 8.99 3.21
N GLU A 214 -17.78 9.07 2.01
CA GLU A 214 -18.86 8.16 1.61
C GLU A 214 -18.37 6.72 1.43
N LEU A 215 -17.15 6.53 0.90
CA LEU A 215 -16.53 5.22 0.77
C LEU A 215 -16.23 4.60 2.14
N GLU A 216 -15.80 5.41 3.12
CA GLU A 216 -15.58 4.97 4.50
C GLU A 216 -16.88 4.46 5.12
N GLU A 217 -17.94 5.25 5.09
CA GLU A 217 -19.25 4.87 5.62
C GLU A 217 -19.80 3.59 4.97
N TRP A 218 -19.72 3.51 3.64
CA TRP A 218 -20.16 2.32 2.92
C TRP A 218 -19.30 1.09 3.25
N SER A 219 -17.98 1.24 3.35
CA SER A 219 -17.07 0.12 3.65
C SER A 219 -17.28 -0.43 5.06
N ASP A 220 -17.57 0.42 6.05
CA ASP A 220 -17.81 0.00 7.42
C ASP A 220 -19.10 -0.83 7.54
N ALA A 221 -20.15 -0.43 6.81
CA ALA A 221 -21.41 -1.16 6.69
C ALA A 221 -21.22 -2.49 5.92
N TYR A 222 -20.45 -2.48 4.84
CA TYR A 222 -20.10 -3.69 4.09
C TYR A 222 -19.36 -4.70 4.99
N GLU A 223 -18.40 -4.24 5.80
CA GLU A 223 -17.69 -5.09 6.75
C GLU A 223 -18.61 -5.65 7.84
N GLU A 224 -19.56 -4.87 8.34
CA GLU A 224 -20.52 -5.33 9.34
C GLU A 224 -21.40 -6.47 8.80
N GLN A 225 -21.76 -6.41 7.52
CA GLN A 225 -22.60 -7.41 6.88
C GLN A 225 -21.83 -8.65 6.40
N TYR A 226 -20.64 -8.48 5.80
CA TYR A 226 -19.98 -9.54 5.05
C TYR A 226 -18.69 -10.08 5.69
N MET A 227 -18.11 -9.40 6.68
CA MET A 227 -16.90 -9.88 7.37
C MET A 227 -17.26 -10.87 8.48
N VAL A 228 -17.63 -12.08 8.06
CA VAL A 228 -18.13 -13.15 8.93
C VAL A 228 -17.19 -14.38 8.95
N PRO A 229 -17.23 -15.22 10.00
CA PRO A 229 -16.41 -16.42 10.09
C PRO A 229 -16.58 -17.37 8.90
N ALA A 230 -15.46 -17.80 8.31
CA ALA A 230 -15.45 -18.84 7.28
C ALA A 230 -14.12 -19.61 7.27
N GLU A 231 -14.19 -20.90 6.94
CA GLU A 231 -13.00 -21.76 6.87
C GLU A 231 -11.98 -21.26 5.84
N ALA A 232 -12.47 -20.78 4.68
CA ALA A 232 -11.61 -20.17 3.67
C ALA A 232 -10.85 -18.93 4.22
N ASN A 233 -11.48 -18.13 5.09
CA ASN A 233 -10.82 -16.99 5.72
C ASN A 233 -9.67 -17.47 6.62
N ASN A 234 -9.92 -18.50 7.44
CA ASN A 234 -8.92 -19.08 8.35
C ASN A 234 -7.74 -19.67 7.59
N GLN A 235 -8.01 -20.44 6.52
CA GLN A 235 -6.98 -21.03 5.68
C GLN A 235 -6.04 -19.96 5.09
N LEU A 236 -6.60 -18.88 4.53
CA LEU A 236 -5.82 -17.78 3.98
C LEU A 236 -5.07 -16.98 5.04
N ALA A 237 -5.71 -16.76 6.20
CA ALA A 237 -5.11 -16.09 7.33
C ALA A 237 -3.82 -16.80 7.76
N ASN A 238 -3.91 -18.11 7.99
CA ASN A 238 -2.79 -18.94 8.38
C ASN A 238 -1.70 -19.01 7.31
N ALA A 239 -2.06 -19.18 6.03
CA ALA A 239 -1.08 -19.20 4.94
C ALA A 239 -0.29 -17.87 4.85
N THR A 240 -0.97 -16.74 5.02
CA THR A 240 -0.35 -15.41 4.91
C THR A 240 0.50 -15.07 6.13
N LEU A 241 0.02 -15.40 7.34
CA LEU A 241 0.80 -15.23 8.58
C LEU A 241 2.07 -16.09 8.53
N ASN A 242 1.99 -17.33 8.05
CA ASN A 242 3.15 -18.18 7.83
C ASN A 242 4.15 -17.58 6.82
N LEU A 243 3.65 -17.00 5.73
CA LEU A 243 4.49 -16.33 4.73
C LEU A 243 5.18 -15.08 5.32
N ALA A 244 4.46 -14.28 6.12
CA ALA A 244 5.01 -13.10 6.79
C ALA A 244 6.08 -13.48 7.82
N LEU A 245 5.90 -14.61 8.52
CA LEU A 245 6.85 -15.15 9.50
C LEU A 245 7.98 -15.98 8.88
N PHE A 246 7.91 -16.25 7.57
CA PHE A 246 8.89 -17.08 6.86
C PHE A 246 10.36 -16.63 7.06
N PRO A 247 10.69 -15.32 7.01
CA PRO A 247 12.08 -14.86 7.15
C PRO A 247 12.63 -14.99 8.57
N LEU A 248 11.77 -15.28 9.55
CA LEU A 248 12.12 -15.25 10.97
C LEU A 248 12.52 -16.64 11.48
N PRO A 249 13.53 -16.73 12.36
CA PRO A 249 13.85 -17.96 13.08
C PRO A 249 12.64 -18.52 13.84
N ARG A 250 12.52 -19.86 13.90
CA ARG A 250 11.34 -20.53 14.49
C ARG A 250 11.05 -20.11 15.94
N TRP A 251 12.08 -19.89 16.74
CA TRP A 251 11.97 -19.59 18.17
C TRP A 251 11.34 -18.22 18.49
N ILE A 252 11.32 -17.27 17.55
CA ILE A 252 10.63 -15.96 17.74
C ILE A 252 9.24 -15.89 17.09
N ARG A 253 8.84 -16.90 16.31
CA ARG A 253 7.62 -16.81 15.48
C ARG A 253 6.36 -16.62 16.30
N GLY A 254 6.21 -17.35 17.42
CA GLY A 254 5.04 -17.23 18.28
C GLY A 254 4.87 -15.82 18.86
N VAL A 255 5.97 -15.22 19.34
CA VAL A 255 5.96 -13.85 19.87
C VAL A 255 5.56 -12.84 18.79
N ILE A 256 6.18 -12.94 17.60
CA ILE A 256 5.88 -12.00 16.51
C ILE A 256 4.47 -12.20 15.97
N LEU A 257 3.96 -13.44 15.95
CA LEU A 257 2.58 -13.74 15.62
C LEU A 257 1.63 -13.02 16.59
N SER A 258 1.84 -13.13 17.90
CA SER A 258 1.01 -12.43 18.89
C SER A 258 0.97 -10.93 18.64
N PHE A 259 2.10 -10.28 18.32
CA PHE A 259 2.13 -8.86 17.96
C PHE A 259 1.43 -8.56 16.63
N ALA A 260 1.56 -9.43 15.62
CA ALA A 260 0.87 -9.27 14.35
C ALA A 260 -0.66 -9.33 14.53
N LEU A 261 -1.15 -10.21 15.41
CA LEU A 261 -2.59 -10.32 15.72
C LEU A 261 -3.14 -9.05 16.39
N VAL A 262 -2.36 -8.31 17.19
CA VAL A 262 -2.81 -7.02 17.75
C VAL A 262 -3.08 -5.99 16.65
N LEU A 263 -2.35 -6.04 15.53
CA LEU A 263 -2.55 -5.12 14.41
C LEU A 263 -3.82 -5.41 13.60
N LEU A 264 -4.45 -6.56 13.82
CA LEU A 264 -5.72 -6.94 13.20
C LEU A 264 -6.88 -6.45 14.05
N ASP A 265 -7.84 -5.77 13.42
CA ASP A 265 -9.07 -5.37 14.09
C ASP A 265 -9.85 -6.60 14.57
N LYS A 266 -10.58 -6.45 15.68
CA LYS A 266 -11.31 -7.57 16.33
C LYS A 266 -12.27 -8.29 15.38
N ARG A 267 -13.00 -7.55 14.53
CA ARG A 267 -13.92 -8.11 13.51
C ARG A 267 -13.18 -9.01 12.53
N LEU A 268 -12.00 -8.58 12.06
CA LEU A 268 -11.17 -9.34 11.13
C LEU A 268 -10.64 -10.63 11.78
N ARG A 269 -10.14 -10.56 13.03
CA ARG A 269 -9.70 -11.76 13.77
C ARG A 269 -10.83 -12.77 13.93
N PHE A 270 -12.03 -12.29 14.30
CA PHE A 270 -13.22 -13.11 14.44
C PHE A 270 -13.60 -13.78 13.11
N ALA A 271 -13.65 -13.02 12.01
CA ALA A 271 -13.98 -13.56 10.68
C ALA A 271 -12.94 -14.56 10.16
N MET A 272 -11.68 -14.41 10.56
CA MET A 272 -10.60 -15.35 10.25
C MET A 272 -10.49 -16.52 11.23
N MET A 273 -11.32 -16.57 12.27
CA MET A 273 -11.25 -17.58 13.33
C MET A 273 -9.84 -17.65 13.96
N LEU A 274 -9.21 -16.49 14.15
CA LEU A 274 -7.92 -16.36 14.82
C LEU A 274 -8.12 -16.08 16.31
N ASP A 275 -7.20 -16.59 17.13
CA ASP A 275 -7.19 -16.31 18.56
C ASP A 275 -6.96 -14.83 18.86
N ASP A 276 -7.56 -14.34 19.95
CA ASP A 276 -7.26 -13.02 20.45
C ASP A 276 -5.82 -12.97 21.03
N PRO A 277 -5.04 -11.92 20.74
CA PRO A 277 -3.70 -11.78 21.29
C PRO A 277 -3.76 -11.55 22.81
N PRO A 278 -2.71 -11.96 23.56
CA PRO A 278 -2.62 -11.64 24.97
C PRO A 278 -2.67 -10.13 25.23
N LEU A 279 -3.45 -9.69 26.23
CA LEU A 279 -3.61 -8.27 26.59
C LEU A 279 -2.27 -7.56 26.85
N ILE A 280 -1.26 -8.29 27.34
CA ILE A 280 0.08 -7.74 27.54
C ILE A 280 0.76 -7.34 26.22
N CYS A 281 0.57 -8.12 25.15
CA CYS A 281 1.06 -7.78 23.82
C CYS A 281 0.39 -6.51 23.30
N GLU A 282 -0.91 -6.34 23.53
CA GLU A 282 -1.63 -5.12 23.16
C GLU A 282 -1.06 -3.89 23.86
N ARG A 283 -0.90 -3.96 25.20
CA ARG A 283 -0.34 -2.88 26.01
C ARG A 283 1.09 -2.52 25.59
N ILE A 284 1.94 -3.53 25.38
CA ILE A 284 3.32 -3.31 24.92
C ILE A 284 3.29 -2.63 23.55
N MET A 285 2.45 -3.09 22.63
CA MET A 285 2.39 -2.52 21.29
C MET A 285 1.95 -1.06 21.31
N HIS A 286 0.91 -0.72 22.08
CA HIS A 286 0.48 0.66 22.30
C HIS A 286 1.61 1.54 22.88
N LEU A 287 2.32 1.03 23.89
CA LEU A 287 3.45 1.74 24.49
C LEU A 287 4.56 2.00 23.45
N VAL A 288 4.97 0.96 22.71
CA VAL A 288 6.02 1.06 21.67
C VAL A 288 5.64 2.08 20.60
N PHE A 289 4.41 2.05 20.10
CA PHE A 289 3.96 3.02 19.09
C PHE A 289 3.87 4.44 19.66
N ASN A 290 3.40 4.64 20.90
CA ASN A 290 3.34 5.96 21.51
C ASN A 290 4.74 6.55 21.75
N ILE A 291 5.69 5.73 22.22
CA ILE A 291 7.10 6.13 22.33
C ILE A 291 7.63 6.49 20.94
N ARG A 292 7.43 5.64 19.93
CA ARG A 292 7.85 5.92 18.55
C ARG A 292 7.29 7.24 18.03
N LYS A 293 5.98 7.50 18.22
CA LYS A 293 5.33 8.75 17.81
C LYS A 293 6.00 9.95 18.46
N TYR A 294 6.22 9.89 19.78
CA TYR A 294 6.87 10.96 20.53
C TYR A 294 8.30 11.22 20.02
N LEU A 295 9.11 10.16 19.89
CA LEU A 295 10.48 10.25 19.37
C LEU A 295 10.50 10.82 17.95
N LEU A 296 9.60 10.36 17.07
CA LEU A 296 9.53 10.87 15.70
C LEU A 296 9.07 12.33 15.65
N ARG A 297 8.17 12.76 16.54
CA ARG A 297 7.63 14.13 16.55
C ARG A 297 8.63 15.14 17.08
N HIS A 298 9.36 14.78 18.14
CA HIS A 298 10.13 15.73 18.93
C HIS A 298 11.65 15.54 18.85
N ILE A 299 12.15 14.37 18.43
CA ILE A 299 13.58 14.05 18.49
C ILE A 299 14.16 13.77 17.11
N ALA A 300 13.55 12.89 16.30
CA ALA A 300 14.12 12.54 14.99
C ALA A 300 14.07 13.74 14.04
N LEU A 301 15.05 13.92 13.15
CA LEU A 301 14.95 14.87 12.02
C LEU A 301 14.01 14.33 10.92
N PRO A 302 13.42 15.17 10.06
CA PRO A 302 12.59 14.67 8.96
C PRO A 302 13.49 13.96 7.94
N ARG A 303 12.97 12.90 7.33
CA ARG A 303 13.71 12.14 6.31
C ARG A 303 14.05 13.05 5.12
N PRO A 304 15.32 13.22 4.71
CA PRO A 304 15.65 13.97 3.51
C PRO A 304 15.21 13.19 2.26
N TYR A 305 14.93 13.89 1.17
CA TYR A 305 14.43 13.27 -0.07
C TYR A 305 15.39 12.20 -0.64
N GLY A 306 16.71 12.39 -0.50
CA GLY A 306 17.70 11.38 -0.91
C GLY A 306 17.57 10.03 -0.19
N MET A 307 16.94 10.01 1.00
CA MET A 307 16.66 8.79 1.77
C MET A 307 15.23 8.27 1.55
N ARG A 308 14.52 8.76 0.53
CA ARG A 308 13.18 8.27 0.18
C ARG A 308 13.18 6.75 -0.02
N GLN A 309 12.06 6.14 0.31
CA GLN A 309 11.86 4.72 0.13
C GLN A 309 11.68 4.43 -1.37
N ARG A 310 12.64 3.70 -1.95
CA ARG A 310 12.57 3.21 -3.34
C ARG A 310 12.12 1.76 -3.36
N TRP A 311 11.19 1.43 -4.25
CA TRP A 311 10.60 0.10 -4.36
C TRP A 311 11.11 -0.70 -5.54
N PHE A 312 11.48 -0.03 -6.62
CA PHE A 312 12.03 -0.63 -7.83
C PHE A 312 13.21 0.21 -8.35
N THR A 313 13.95 -0.36 -9.31
CA THR A 313 14.97 0.38 -10.05
C THR A 313 14.32 1.51 -10.86
N GLU A 314 14.90 2.72 -10.78
CA GLU A 314 14.39 3.90 -11.49
C GLU A 314 14.54 3.72 -13.01
N THR A 315 15.68 3.17 -13.43
CA THR A 315 15.96 2.79 -14.82
C THR A 315 15.87 1.28 -15.00
N PRO A 316 15.49 0.80 -16.19
CA PRO A 316 15.59 -0.61 -16.51
C PRO A 316 17.05 -1.07 -16.52
N ASP A 317 17.26 -2.37 -16.33
CA ASP A 317 18.57 -2.98 -16.47
C ASP A 317 19.08 -2.84 -17.91
N PRO A 318 20.30 -2.34 -18.15
CA PRO A 318 20.83 -2.17 -19.51
C PRO A 318 20.93 -3.45 -20.34
N GLN A 319 21.05 -4.62 -19.69
CA GLN A 319 21.22 -5.91 -20.38
C GLN A 319 19.87 -6.55 -20.73
N THR A 320 18.91 -6.50 -19.80
CA THR A 320 17.62 -7.19 -19.96
C THR A 320 16.49 -6.25 -20.37
N GLY A 321 16.63 -4.95 -20.16
CA GLY A 321 15.55 -3.97 -20.32
C GLY A 321 14.46 -4.05 -19.24
N LEU A 322 14.64 -4.90 -18.21
CA LEU A 322 13.64 -5.16 -17.17
C LEU A 322 13.91 -4.35 -15.90
N HIS A 323 12.87 -4.20 -15.07
CA HIS A 323 12.99 -3.58 -13.75
C HIS A 323 13.12 -4.63 -12.66
N HIS A 324 13.70 -4.23 -11.52
CA HIS A 324 13.83 -5.09 -10.35
C HIS A 324 13.20 -4.46 -9.11
N PRO A 325 12.51 -5.23 -8.26
CA PRO A 325 12.17 -4.79 -6.92
C PRO A 325 13.44 -4.66 -6.07
N MET A 326 13.45 -3.67 -5.19
CA MET A 326 14.58 -3.39 -4.29
C MET A 326 14.49 -4.16 -2.97
N ARG A 327 13.36 -4.85 -2.72
CA ARG A 327 13.02 -5.56 -1.48
C ARG A 327 12.12 -6.75 -1.78
N TYR A 328 12.19 -7.77 -0.92
CA TYR A 328 11.31 -8.94 -0.97
C TYR A 328 10.96 -9.41 0.45
N ILE A 329 9.82 -10.10 0.58
CA ILE A 329 9.32 -10.63 1.86
C ILE A 329 9.83 -12.04 2.07
N ALA A 330 9.30 -13.04 1.36
CA ALA A 330 9.68 -14.44 1.58
C ALA A 330 10.83 -14.87 0.65
N HIS A 331 10.54 -15.00 -0.65
CA HIS A 331 11.51 -15.41 -1.66
C HIS A 331 11.94 -14.24 -2.55
N PRO A 332 13.17 -14.26 -3.11
CA PRO A 332 13.77 -13.13 -3.83
C PRO A 332 13.26 -13.01 -5.28
N TRP A 333 11.94 -13.09 -5.49
CA TRP A 333 11.32 -12.94 -6.81
C TRP A 333 11.71 -11.63 -7.47
N TYR A 334 12.16 -11.71 -8.72
CA TYR A 334 12.55 -10.62 -9.60
C TYR A 334 13.77 -9.81 -9.15
N MET A 335 14.36 -10.12 -8.00
CA MET A 335 15.41 -9.31 -7.39
C MET A 335 16.78 -9.61 -7.98
N LYS A 336 17.45 -8.56 -8.48
CA LYS A 336 18.82 -8.65 -8.98
C LYS A 336 19.80 -9.03 -7.85
N PRO A 337 20.67 -10.04 -8.04
CA PRO A 337 21.78 -10.30 -7.14
C PRO A 337 22.71 -9.09 -7.05
N SER A 338 22.88 -8.56 -5.84
CA SER A 338 23.83 -7.48 -5.56
C SER A 338 24.57 -7.78 -4.27
N PHE A 339 25.74 -7.15 -4.09
CA PHE A 339 26.53 -7.35 -2.88
C PHE A 339 25.72 -7.09 -1.62
N LYS A 340 24.98 -5.97 -1.57
CA LYS A 340 24.11 -5.62 -0.44
C LYS A 340 22.97 -6.61 -0.23
N ALA A 341 22.36 -7.11 -1.31
CA ALA A 341 21.24 -8.03 -1.22
C ALA A 341 21.64 -9.45 -0.78
N ARG A 342 22.90 -9.84 -1.02
CA ARG A 342 23.45 -11.15 -0.60
C ARG A 342 24.21 -11.10 0.72
N TRP A 343 24.81 -9.97 1.08
CA TRP A 343 25.74 -9.88 2.22
C TRP A 343 25.38 -8.82 3.26
N GLY A 344 24.24 -8.12 3.10
CA GLY A 344 23.73 -7.20 4.12
C GLY A 344 23.24 -7.92 5.38
N LEU A 345 23.05 -7.18 6.48
CA LEU A 345 22.60 -7.74 7.77
C LEU A 345 21.33 -8.62 7.66
N GLY A 346 20.34 -8.17 6.89
CA GLY A 346 19.12 -8.95 6.66
C GLY A 346 19.34 -10.23 5.83
N ALA A 347 20.36 -10.24 4.97
CA ALA A 347 20.74 -11.42 4.19
C ALA A 347 21.41 -12.48 5.08
N TRP A 348 22.24 -12.07 6.05
CA TRP A 348 22.82 -12.97 7.04
C TRP A 348 21.76 -13.70 7.87
N VAL A 349 20.74 -13.00 8.35
CA VAL A 349 19.63 -13.62 9.10
C VAL A 349 18.89 -14.67 8.26
N ARG A 350 18.65 -14.37 6.98
CA ARG A 350 18.01 -15.28 6.02
C ARG A 350 18.90 -16.50 5.74
N TRP A 351 20.18 -16.26 5.48
CA TRP A 351 21.17 -17.30 5.20
C TRP A 351 21.33 -18.27 6.38
N LEU A 352 21.49 -17.76 7.61
CA LEU A 352 21.53 -18.56 8.84
C LEU A 352 20.25 -19.38 9.05
N SER A 353 19.11 -18.86 8.58
CA SER A 353 17.81 -19.54 8.62
C SER A 353 17.57 -20.46 7.41
N ARG A 354 18.59 -20.73 6.59
CA ARG A 354 18.54 -21.54 5.35
C ARG A 354 17.47 -21.06 4.37
N LYS A 355 17.33 -19.74 4.23
CA LYS A 355 16.40 -19.11 3.28
C LYS A 355 17.16 -18.66 2.02
N PRO A 356 16.54 -18.73 0.84
CA PRO A 356 17.22 -18.40 -0.41
C PRO A 356 17.54 -16.91 -0.48
N LEU A 357 18.74 -16.60 -0.95
CA LEU A 357 19.18 -15.26 -1.29
C LEU A 357 19.06 -15.02 -2.81
N PRO A 358 19.03 -13.75 -3.25
CA PRO A 358 19.03 -13.42 -4.67
C PRO A 358 20.17 -14.12 -5.44
N GLY A 359 19.78 -14.99 -6.37
CA GLY A 359 20.68 -15.75 -7.24
C GLY A 359 21.11 -17.14 -6.74
N ASP A 360 20.64 -17.63 -5.59
CA ASP A 360 21.03 -18.97 -5.09
C ASP A 360 20.45 -20.13 -5.90
N GLU A 361 19.22 -19.99 -6.42
CA GLU A 361 18.50 -21.05 -7.14
C GLU A 361 18.44 -20.79 -8.66
N GLY A 362 19.53 -20.23 -9.20
CA GLY A 362 19.64 -19.90 -10.62
C GLY A 362 18.52 -18.97 -11.10
N LYS A 363 17.78 -19.41 -12.12
CA LYS A 363 16.70 -18.63 -12.76
C LYS A 363 15.34 -18.76 -12.07
N LYS A 364 15.18 -19.63 -11.06
CA LYS A 364 13.88 -19.97 -10.47
C LYS A 364 13.10 -18.74 -9.98
N TYR A 365 13.80 -17.77 -9.41
CA TYR A 365 13.20 -16.54 -8.87
C TYR A 365 13.30 -15.34 -9.82
N HIS A 366 13.57 -15.55 -11.11
CA HIS A 366 13.66 -14.50 -12.13
C HIS A 366 14.63 -13.36 -11.79
N PRO A 367 15.91 -13.62 -11.44
CA PRO A 367 16.88 -12.56 -11.14
C PRO A 367 17.09 -11.56 -12.29
N GLU A 368 16.67 -11.89 -13.51
CA GLU A 368 16.65 -11.03 -14.71
C GLU A 368 15.70 -9.83 -14.63
N GLY A 369 14.74 -9.84 -13.70
CA GLY A 369 13.75 -8.78 -13.51
C GLY A 369 12.36 -9.18 -13.96
N TYR A 370 11.45 -8.22 -14.02
CA TYR A 370 10.06 -8.43 -14.41
C TYR A 370 9.63 -7.56 -15.59
N ALA A 371 8.68 -8.08 -16.36
CA ALA A 371 7.83 -7.29 -17.25
C ALA A 371 6.41 -7.27 -16.67
N ILE A 372 5.81 -6.07 -16.55
CA ILE A 372 4.47 -5.90 -15.96
C ILE A 372 3.42 -6.76 -16.67
N ARG A 373 3.54 -6.88 -18.01
CA ARG A 373 2.61 -7.64 -18.85
C ARG A 373 2.59 -9.14 -18.55
N GLU A 374 3.68 -9.67 -18.00
CA GLU A 374 3.86 -11.10 -17.71
C GLU A 374 3.47 -11.47 -16.27
N MET A 375 3.17 -10.50 -15.39
CA MET A 375 2.94 -10.76 -13.98
C MET A 375 1.68 -11.56 -13.69
N GLY A 376 1.71 -12.35 -12.61
CA GLY A 376 0.57 -13.14 -12.15
C GLY A 376 0.81 -14.65 -12.32
N PRO A 377 -0.27 -15.45 -12.33
CA PRO A 377 -0.17 -16.90 -12.44
C PRO A 377 0.59 -17.33 -13.70
N GLU A 378 1.43 -18.36 -13.59
CA GLU A 378 2.28 -18.82 -14.70
C GLU A 378 1.47 -19.19 -15.96
N GLY A 379 0.30 -19.81 -15.77
CA GLY A 379 -0.60 -20.17 -16.89
C GLY A 379 -1.22 -18.97 -17.63
N LEU A 380 -1.03 -17.75 -17.13
CA LEU A 380 -1.45 -16.47 -17.72
C LEU A 380 -0.27 -15.60 -18.17
N LYS A 381 0.95 -16.11 -18.05
CA LYS A 381 2.10 -15.50 -18.68
C LYS A 381 1.84 -15.45 -20.19
N ASP A 382 2.16 -14.31 -20.80
CA ASP A 382 1.97 -14.07 -22.23
C ASP A 382 0.53 -14.18 -22.75
N LYS A 383 -0.47 -13.97 -21.88
CA LYS A 383 -1.89 -13.93 -22.25
C LYS A 383 -2.51 -12.58 -21.91
N GLY A 384 -3.56 -12.24 -22.66
CA GLY A 384 -4.35 -11.03 -22.44
C GLY A 384 -3.87 -9.81 -23.21
N TYR A 385 -3.00 -9.97 -24.20
CA TYR A 385 -2.37 -8.86 -24.90
C TYR A 385 -3.40 -7.94 -25.57
N GLU A 386 -4.38 -8.49 -26.27
CA GLU A 386 -5.41 -7.70 -26.95
C GLU A 386 -6.30 -6.94 -25.95
N GLU A 387 -6.71 -7.58 -24.86
CA GLU A 387 -7.52 -6.94 -23.81
C GLU A 387 -6.73 -5.84 -23.09
N MET A 388 -5.44 -6.07 -22.84
CA MET A 388 -4.56 -5.08 -22.25
C MET A 388 -4.35 -3.88 -23.18
N GLU A 389 -4.13 -4.10 -24.48
CA GLU A 389 -3.96 -3.01 -25.45
C GLU A 389 -5.24 -2.15 -25.57
N LYS A 390 -6.44 -2.75 -25.54
CA LYS A 390 -7.70 -1.98 -25.46
C LYS A 390 -7.77 -1.09 -24.22
N THR A 391 -7.32 -1.61 -23.08
CA THR A 391 -7.26 -0.82 -21.83
C THR A 391 -6.23 0.31 -21.93
N ILE A 392 -5.06 0.02 -22.50
CA ILE A 392 -3.99 1.01 -22.72
C ILE A 392 -4.48 2.13 -23.64
N GLU A 393 -5.13 1.78 -24.75
CA GLU A 393 -5.68 2.72 -25.72
C GLU A 393 -6.76 3.61 -25.08
N ARG A 394 -7.68 3.01 -24.31
CA ARG A 394 -8.70 3.74 -23.54
C ARG A 394 -8.05 4.75 -22.59
N LEU A 395 -7.15 4.29 -21.72
CA LEU A 395 -6.53 5.13 -20.69
C LEU A 395 -5.58 6.18 -21.27
N SER A 396 -4.98 5.94 -22.43
CA SER A 396 -4.09 6.90 -23.11
C SER A 396 -4.85 7.98 -23.86
N ARG A 397 -6.10 7.71 -24.28
CA ARG A 397 -6.94 8.67 -25.01
C ARG A 397 -7.67 9.65 -24.10
N THR A 398 -7.89 9.29 -22.83
CA THR A 398 -8.63 10.11 -21.87
C THR A 398 -7.78 11.32 -21.45
N LYS A 399 -7.79 12.40 -22.26
CA LYS A 399 -7.19 13.71 -21.90
C LYS A 399 -7.74 14.22 -20.57
N ASP A 400 -8.98 13.89 -20.25
CA ASP A 400 -9.68 14.28 -19.02
C ASP A 400 -9.18 13.55 -17.76
N ARG A 401 -8.41 12.46 -17.91
CA ARG A 401 -7.90 11.71 -16.76
C ARG A 401 -6.90 12.55 -15.95
N LEU A 402 -6.23 13.48 -16.60
CA LEU A 402 -5.26 14.38 -15.94
C LEU A 402 -5.90 15.66 -15.40
N SER A 403 -7.12 15.99 -15.81
CA SER A 403 -7.87 17.13 -15.27
C SER A 403 -8.57 16.74 -13.96
N CYS A 404 -9.18 17.71 -13.27
CA CYS A 404 -9.93 17.41 -12.06
C CYS A 404 -11.30 16.82 -12.44
N PRO A 405 -11.59 15.54 -12.10
CA PRO A 405 -12.85 14.89 -12.43
C PRO A 405 -14.05 15.48 -11.66
N PHE A 406 -13.78 16.25 -10.60
CA PHE A 406 -14.81 16.89 -9.79
C PHE A 406 -15.20 18.30 -10.27
N ALA A 407 -14.46 18.87 -11.23
CA ALA A 407 -14.71 20.21 -11.73
C ALA A 407 -16.04 20.34 -12.52
N ALA A 408 -16.53 19.25 -13.12
CA ALA A 408 -17.77 19.25 -13.90
C ALA A 408 -19.05 19.44 -13.05
N HIS A 409 -18.96 19.22 -11.73
CA HIS A 409 -20.10 19.33 -10.80
C HIS A 409 -20.13 20.66 -10.03
N GLN A 410 -19.21 21.58 -10.32
CA GLN A 410 -19.25 22.93 -9.77
C GLN A 410 -20.21 23.77 -10.64
N SER A 411 -21.49 23.86 -10.22
CA SER A 411 -22.39 24.87 -10.80
C SER A 411 -21.75 26.25 -10.67
N PRO A 412 -21.78 27.12 -11.70
CA PRO A 412 -21.31 28.47 -11.53
C PRO A 412 -22.27 29.16 -10.56
N SER A 413 -21.80 29.42 -9.34
CA SER A 413 -22.48 30.32 -8.42
C SER A 413 -22.43 31.71 -9.05
N GLY A 414 -23.57 32.13 -9.61
CA GLY A 414 -23.82 33.50 -10.06
C GLY A 414 -23.96 34.48 -8.92
#